data_AF-A0A536TZG6-F1
#
_entry.id   AF-A0A536TZG6-F1
#
_cell.length_a   1.000
_cell.length_b   1.000
_cell.length_c   1.000
_cell.angle_alpha   90.00
_cell.angle_beta   90.00
_cell.angle_gamma   90.00
#
_symmetry.space_group_name_H-M   'P 1'
#
loop_
_entity.id
_entity.type
_entity.pdbx_description
1 polymer ?
#
loop_
_entity_poly.entity_id
_entity_poly.type
_entity_poly.pdbx_seq_one_letter_code
_entity_poly.pdbx_strand_id
1 'polypeptide(L)'
;MMRMSNLVLGAFLAMPRCFAQASDLPIEEIKLPPGFKIELLARVENARQMALGAKGTLFVGSMQAGKVYAVQSKPPGPPAVTVIASGLKMPVGVAFHGGALYVSAVDRILRLDNIEDHIADPPKPVVVDDHFPK
;
A
#
# COMPACT_ATOMS: atom_id res chain seq x y z
N MET A 1 63.55 8.46 -18.31
CA MET A 1 63.25 7.70 -17.07
C MET A 1 61.76 7.43 -17.02
N MET A 2 61.42 6.20 -16.64
CA MET A 2 60.17 5.46 -16.83
C MET A 2 59.03 5.92 -15.92
N ARG A 3 57.77 5.93 -16.41
CA ARG A 3 56.65 5.10 -15.89
C ARG A 3 55.29 5.40 -16.55
N MET A 4 54.68 4.35 -17.11
CA MET A 4 53.25 4.21 -17.43
C MET A 4 52.35 4.45 -16.21
N SER A 5 51.12 4.90 -16.44
CA SER A 5 49.97 4.38 -15.69
C SER A 5 48.66 4.43 -16.47
N ASN A 6 47.91 3.37 -16.28
CA ASN A 6 46.88 2.82 -17.15
C ASN A 6 45.59 3.64 -17.23
N LEU A 7 45.06 3.67 -18.45
CA LEU A 7 43.67 3.96 -18.79
C LEU A 7 42.79 2.82 -18.25
N VAL A 8 41.92 3.10 -17.27
CA VAL A 8 40.87 2.15 -16.85
C VAL A 8 39.57 2.54 -17.55
N LEU A 9 39.22 1.78 -18.59
CA LEU A 9 37.93 1.88 -19.26
C LEU A 9 36.90 1.08 -18.45
N GLY A 10 36.11 1.76 -17.62
CA GLY A 10 35.06 1.15 -16.82
C GLY A 10 33.90 0.69 -17.69
N ALA A 11 33.75 -0.63 -17.88
CA ALA A 11 32.58 -1.23 -18.50
C ALA A 11 31.38 -1.12 -17.56
N PHE A 12 30.42 -0.24 -17.88
CA PHE A 12 29.11 -0.23 -17.25
C PHE A 12 28.34 -1.49 -17.70
N LEU A 13 28.36 -2.54 -16.88
CA LEU A 13 27.42 -3.65 -17.01
C LEU A 13 26.02 -3.13 -16.69
N ALA A 14 25.25 -2.84 -17.73
CA ALA A 14 23.81 -2.63 -17.62
C ALA A 14 23.17 -3.95 -17.17
N MET A 15 22.88 -4.05 -15.87
CA MET A 15 22.05 -5.13 -15.35
C MET A 15 20.67 -5.03 -16.03
N PRO A 16 20.17 -6.09 -16.68
CA PRO A 16 18.82 -6.09 -17.19
C PRO A 16 17.90 -5.93 -15.98
N ARG A 17 17.20 -4.80 -15.91
CA ARG A 17 16.07 -4.65 -15.00
C ARG A 17 15.09 -5.75 -15.36
N CYS A 18 15.03 -6.78 -14.54
CA CYS A 18 13.95 -7.73 -14.55
C CYS A 18 12.69 -6.94 -14.20
N PHE A 19 12.02 -6.40 -15.22
CA PHE A 19 10.64 -5.98 -15.09
C PHE A 19 9.89 -7.27 -14.79
N ALA A 20 9.57 -7.49 -13.51
CA ALA A 20 8.59 -8.48 -13.14
C ALA A 20 7.33 -8.15 -13.94
N GLN A 21 7.02 -8.96 -14.96
CA GLN A 21 5.73 -8.89 -15.61
C GLN A 21 4.70 -9.05 -14.50
N ALA A 22 3.81 -8.06 -14.37
CA ALA A 22 2.61 -8.25 -13.57
C ALA A 22 1.97 -9.54 -14.08
N SER A 23 1.91 -10.58 -13.26
CA SER A 23 1.18 -11.79 -13.62
C SER A 23 -0.23 -11.35 -13.98
N ASP A 24 -0.68 -11.67 -15.19
CA ASP A 24 -2.08 -11.45 -15.57
C ASP A 24 -2.91 -12.20 -14.52
N LEU A 25 -3.66 -11.43 -13.73
CA LEU A 25 -4.61 -12.01 -12.80
C LEU A 25 -5.70 -12.65 -13.66
N PRO A 26 -6.17 -13.87 -13.37
CA PRO A 26 -7.21 -14.54 -14.16
C PRO A 26 -8.59 -13.91 -13.88
N ILE A 27 -8.73 -12.60 -14.12
CA ILE A 27 -9.95 -11.82 -13.87
C ILE A 27 -11.07 -12.33 -14.80
N GLU A 28 -10.70 -12.77 -15.98
CA GLU A 28 -11.54 -13.31 -17.04
C GLU A 28 -12.18 -14.65 -16.65
N GLU A 29 -11.61 -15.37 -15.68
CA GLU A 29 -12.18 -16.61 -15.13
C GLU A 29 -13.32 -16.34 -14.14
N ILE A 30 -13.48 -15.09 -13.66
CA ILE A 30 -14.53 -14.71 -12.72
C ILE A 30 -15.84 -14.49 -13.47
N LYS A 31 -16.84 -15.33 -13.17
CA LYS A 31 -18.18 -15.20 -13.76
C LYS A 31 -18.99 -14.12 -13.04
N LEU A 32 -19.46 -13.14 -13.79
CA LEU A 32 -20.28 -12.04 -13.29
C LEU A 32 -21.74 -12.17 -13.74
N PRO A 33 -22.71 -11.68 -12.96
CA PRO A 33 -24.07 -11.50 -13.43
C PRO A 33 -24.13 -10.55 -14.64
N PRO A 34 -25.17 -10.64 -15.50
CA PRO A 34 -25.35 -9.71 -16.61
C PRO A 34 -25.35 -8.25 -16.15
N GLY A 35 -24.64 -7.39 -16.88
CA GLY A 35 -24.54 -5.95 -16.60
C GLY A 35 -23.39 -5.55 -15.67
N PHE A 36 -22.67 -6.50 -15.06
CA PHE A 36 -21.50 -6.21 -14.21
C PHE A 36 -20.19 -6.30 -15.00
N LYS A 37 -19.21 -5.51 -14.58
CA LYS A 37 -17.82 -5.54 -15.05
C LYS A 37 -16.88 -5.48 -13.86
N ILE A 38 -15.70 -6.07 -13.99
CA ILE A 38 -14.62 -5.97 -13.01
C ILE A 38 -13.32 -5.63 -13.74
N GLU A 39 -12.41 -4.97 -13.03
CA GLU A 39 -11.08 -4.64 -13.49
C GLU A 39 -10.11 -4.60 -12.30
N LEU A 40 -8.81 -4.67 -12.58
CA LEU A 40 -7.80 -4.49 -11.55
C LEU A 40 -7.68 -3.00 -11.20
N LEU A 41 -8.04 -2.64 -9.96
CA LEU A 41 -7.82 -1.30 -9.44
C LEU A 41 -6.35 -1.07 -9.08
N ALA A 42 -5.81 -1.85 -8.13
CA ALA A 42 -4.45 -1.70 -7.64
C ALA A 42 -3.89 -3.02 -7.09
N ARG A 43 -2.56 -3.14 -7.08
CA ARG A 43 -1.86 -4.24 -6.40
C ARG A 43 -1.36 -3.75 -5.04
N VAL A 44 -1.83 -4.38 -3.97
CA VAL A 44 -1.40 -4.12 -2.60
C VAL A 44 -0.84 -5.40 -2.01
N GLU A 45 0.37 -5.31 -1.46
CA GLU A 45 1.03 -6.45 -0.82
C GLU A 45 0.15 -7.01 0.29
N ASN A 46 -0.22 -8.29 0.17
CA ASN A 46 -0.96 -9.03 1.19
C ASN A 46 -2.23 -8.31 1.71
N ALA A 47 -2.97 -7.67 0.81
CA ALA A 47 -4.22 -6.98 1.13
C ALA A 47 -5.19 -7.87 1.93
N ARG A 48 -5.88 -7.27 2.90
CA ARG A 48 -6.98 -7.87 3.65
C ARG A 48 -8.18 -6.93 3.66
N GLN A 49 -8.64 -6.50 4.84
CA GLN A 49 -9.84 -5.68 4.96
C GLN A 49 -9.63 -4.34 4.25
N MET A 50 -10.73 -3.82 3.69
CA MET A 50 -10.77 -2.52 3.06
C MET A 50 -11.89 -1.65 3.63
N ALA A 51 -11.69 -0.34 3.64
CA ALA A 51 -12.71 0.64 4.00
C ALA A 51 -12.62 1.84 3.06
N LEU A 52 -13.76 2.36 2.60
CA LEU A 52 -13.83 3.53 1.75
C LEU A 52 -13.99 4.80 2.59
N GLY A 53 -13.10 5.77 2.36
CA GLY A 53 -13.15 7.11 2.95
C GLY A 53 -14.22 8.01 2.30
N ALA A 54 -14.50 9.14 2.94
CA ALA A 54 -15.49 10.11 2.47
C ALA A 54 -15.06 10.83 1.19
N LYS A 55 -13.75 10.95 0.94
CA LYS A 55 -13.18 11.54 -0.29
C LYS A 55 -12.81 10.48 -1.33
N GLY A 56 -13.27 9.24 -1.17
CA GLY A 56 -13.05 8.14 -2.11
C GLY A 56 -11.68 7.46 -1.97
N THR A 57 -10.94 7.73 -0.90
CA THR A 57 -9.71 6.98 -0.61
C THR A 57 -10.06 5.56 -0.15
N LEU A 58 -9.54 4.54 -0.82
CA LEU A 58 -9.70 3.15 -0.36
C LEU A 58 -8.54 2.79 0.57
N PHE A 59 -8.86 2.58 1.85
CA PHE A 59 -7.90 2.14 2.85
C PHE A 59 -7.82 0.62 2.87
N VAL A 60 -6.60 0.07 2.97
CA VAL A 60 -6.36 -1.37 2.90
C VAL A 60 -5.38 -1.79 4.00
N GLY A 61 -5.83 -2.67 4.88
CA GLY A 61 -4.96 -3.36 5.84
C GLY A 61 -4.12 -4.45 5.17
N SER A 62 -2.91 -4.67 5.65
CA SER A 62 -2.01 -5.72 5.15
C SER A 62 -1.40 -6.52 6.29
N MET A 63 -1.63 -7.84 6.27
CA MET A 63 -1.34 -8.71 7.40
C MET A 63 0.17 -8.94 7.57
N GLN A 64 0.79 -9.66 6.65
CA GLN A 64 2.23 -9.97 6.74
C GLN A 64 3.13 -8.77 6.46
N ALA A 65 2.69 -7.77 5.67
CA ALA A 65 3.54 -6.61 5.39
C ALA A 65 3.66 -5.66 6.59
N GLY A 66 2.77 -5.79 7.59
CA GLY A 66 2.76 -4.92 8.77
C GLY A 66 2.44 -3.46 8.44
N LYS A 67 1.64 -3.22 7.39
CA LYS A 67 1.38 -1.90 6.80
C LYS A 67 -0.10 -1.64 6.59
N VAL A 68 -0.45 -0.37 6.50
CA VAL A 68 -1.75 0.11 6.02
C VAL A 68 -1.52 0.99 4.80
N TYR A 69 -2.34 0.82 3.78
CA TYR A 69 -2.23 1.50 2.51
C TYR A 69 -3.45 2.40 2.26
N ALA A 70 -3.22 3.52 1.59
CA ALA A 70 -4.25 4.32 0.94
C ALA A 70 -4.12 4.14 -0.57
N VAL A 71 -5.25 3.84 -1.21
CA VAL A 71 -5.36 3.74 -2.67
C VAL A 71 -6.26 4.86 -3.16
N GLN A 72 -5.70 5.76 -3.98
CA GLN A 72 -6.41 6.90 -4.54
C GLN A 72 -6.47 6.77 -6.07
N SER A 73 -7.67 6.67 -6.62
CA SER A 73 -7.90 6.68 -8.06
C SER A 73 -8.36 8.07 -8.50
N LYS A 74 -7.65 8.69 -9.45
CA LYS A 74 -8.04 9.95 -10.09
C LYS A 74 -8.03 9.76 -11.60
N PRO A 75 -9.19 9.43 -12.22
CA PRO A 75 -9.27 9.33 -13.66
C PRO A 75 -9.03 10.70 -14.32
N PRO A 76 -8.26 10.80 -15.43
CA PRO A 76 -7.51 9.72 -16.07
C PRO A 76 -6.16 9.46 -15.38
N GLY A 77 -5.83 8.20 -15.10
CA GLY A 77 -4.52 7.82 -14.57
C GLY A 77 -4.55 6.54 -13.73
N PRO A 78 -3.39 5.89 -13.51
CA PRO A 78 -3.30 4.74 -12.63
C PRO A 78 -3.54 5.16 -11.17
N PRO A 79 -4.13 4.30 -10.32
CA PRO A 79 -4.29 4.59 -8.91
C PRO A 79 -2.94 4.75 -8.20
N ALA A 80 -2.86 5.74 -7.31
CA ALA A 80 -1.73 5.91 -6.42
C ALA A 80 -1.91 5.00 -5.19
N VAL A 81 -0.85 4.26 -4.82
CA VAL A 81 -0.82 3.40 -3.64
C VAL A 81 0.24 3.94 -2.68
N THR A 82 -0.19 4.44 -1.53
CA THR A 82 0.67 5.07 -0.52
C THR A 82 0.62 4.28 0.78
N VAL A 83 1.78 3.99 1.38
CA VAL A 83 1.83 3.43 2.75
C VAL A 83 1.55 4.56 3.74
N ILE A 84 0.48 4.42 4.53
CA ILE A 84 0.06 5.44 5.50
C ILE A 84 0.34 5.06 6.96
N ALA A 85 0.63 3.79 7.22
CA ALA A 85 1.17 3.32 8.50
C ALA A 85 2.01 2.05 8.26
N SER A 86 3.02 1.82 9.10
CA SER A 86 3.92 0.67 8.99
C SER A 86 4.44 0.26 10.37
N GLY A 87 5.12 -0.89 10.45
CA GLY A 87 5.67 -1.42 11.70
C GLY A 87 4.58 -1.92 12.67
N LEU A 88 3.41 -2.26 12.14
CA LEU A 88 2.28 -2.75 12.94
C LEU A 88 2.25 -4.28 12.95
N LYS A 89 1.80 -4.87 14.06
CA LYS A 89 1.65 -6.33 14.18
C LYS A 89 0.37 -6.79 13.49
N MET A 90 0.49 -7.27 12.26
CA MET A 90 -0.63 -7.81 11.46
C MET A 90 -1.86 -6.87 11.39
N PRO A 91 -1.71 -5.64 10.86
CA PRO A 91 -2.81 -4.66 10.80
C PRO A 91 -3.85 -5.04 9.74
N VAL A 92 -4.75 -5.95 10.09
CA VAL A 92 -5.76 -6.48 9.16
C VAL A 92 -6.96 -5.55 9.05
N GLY A 93 -7.55 -5.15 10.18
CA GLY A 93 -8.82 -4.43 10.19
C GLY A 93 -8.63 -2.93 10.01
N VAL A 94 -9.48 -2.33 9.17
CA VAL A 94 -9.53 -0.90 8.92
C VAL A 94 -10.98 -0.42 8.90
N ALA A 95 -11.26 0.70 9.54
CA ALA A 95 -12.58 1.33 9.53
C ALA A 95 -12.45 2.84 9.44
N PHE A 96 -13.23 3.46 8.56
CA PHE A 96 -13.24 4.91 8.41
C PHE A 96 -14.48 5.49 9.08
N HIS A 97 -14.30 6.48 9.95
CA HIS A 97 -15.40 7.16 10.63
C HIS A 97 -15.00 8.58 11.03
N GLY A 98 -15.86 9.56 10.73
CA GLY A 98 -15.68 10.95 11.19
C GLY A 98 -14.36 11.60 10.75
N GLY A 99 -13.85 11.26 9.56
CA GLY A 99 -12.56 11.76 9.06
C GLY A 99 -11.33 10.98 9.55
N ALA A 100 -11.51 10.07 10.51
CA ALA A 100 -10.44 9.26 11.06
C ALA A 100 -10.44 7.84 10.47
N LEU A 101 -9.24 7.28 10.33
CA LEU A 101 -9.05 5.86 10.04
C LEU A 101 -8.64 5.13 11.31
N TYR A 102 -9.43 4.14 11.69
CA TYR A 102 -9.13 3.20 12.75
C TYR A 102 -8.44 1.98 12.16
N VAL A 103 -7.41 1.49 12.83
CA VAL A 103 -6.61 0.34 12.42
C VAL A 103 -6.52 -0.64 13.59
N SER A 104 -6.89 -1.90 13.36
CA SER A 104 -6.64 -2.96 14.32
C SER A 104 -5.33 -3.69 13.99
N ALA A 105 -4.35 -3.54 14.87
CA ALA A 105 -3.21 -4.45 14.97
C ALA A 105 -3.50 -5.48 16.07
N VAL A 106 -2.75 -6.59 16.08
CA VAL A 106 -2.93 -7.65 17.09
C VAL A 106 -2.75 -7.13 18.51
N ASP A 107 -1.81 -6.20 18.71
CA ASP A 107 -1.41 -5.68 20.02
C ASP A 107 -2.06 -4.34 20.39
N ARG A 108 -2.79 -3.67 19.49
CA ARG A 108 -3.40 -2.35 19.73
C ARG A 108 -4.41 -1.92 18.67
N ILE A 109 -5.31 -1.02 19.05
CA ILE A 109 -6.13 -0.21 18.16
C ILE A 109 -5.51 1.18 18.02
N LEU A 110 -5.37 1.62 16.78
CA LEU A 110 -4.78 2.90 16.40
C LEU A 110 -5.81 3.74 15.66
N ARG A 111 -5.64 5.07 15.70
CA ARG A 111 -6.45 6.03 14.96
C ARG A 111 -5.55 7.06 14.27
N LEU A 112 -5.77 7.27 12.98
CA LEU A 112 -5.16 8.35 12.20
C LEU A 112 -6.24 9.40 11.91
N ASP A 113 -6.11 10.57 12.54
CA ASP A 113 -7.10 11.65 12.45
C ASP A 113 -6.96 12.44 11.14
N ASN A 114 -8.11 12.82 10.55
CA ASN A 114 -8.17 13.58 9.29
C ASN A 114 -7.33 12.97 8.14
N ILE A 115 -7.24 11.64 8.08
CA ILE A 115 -6.23 10.97 7.26
C ILE A 115 -6.32 11.30 5.76
N GLU A 116 -7.52 11.56 5.23
CA GLU A 116 -7.71 11.89 3.82
C GLU A 116 -7.10 13.24 3.42
N ASP A 117 -6.81 14.12 4.39
CA ASP A 117 -6.11 15.40 4.18
C ASP A 117 -4.59 15.29 4.31
N HIS A 118 -4.10 14.13 4.76
CA HIS A 118 -2.70 13.94 5.15
C HIS A 118 -2.09 12.67 4.53
N ILE A 119 -2.57 12.19 3.38
CA ILE A 119 -2.09 10.93 2.78
C ILE A 119 -0.59 10.96 2.45
N ALA A 120 -0.05 12.08 1.98
CA ALA A 120 1.36 12.21 1.62
C ALA A 120 2.29 12.34 2.85
N ASP A 121 1.75 12.82 3.98
CA ASP A 121 2.46 12.96 5.25
C ASP A 121 1.50 12.58 6.40
N PRO A 122 1.26 11.28 6.61
CA PRO A 122 0.27 10.80 7.56
C PRO A 122 0.59 11.26 8.99
N PRO A 123 -0.43 11.62 9.79
CA PRO A 123 -0.21 11.98 11.17
C PRO A 123 0.32 10.78 11.96
N LYS A 124 1.01 11.06 13.07
CA LYS A 124 1.35 10.01 14.03
C LYS A 124 0.06 9.36 14.54
N PRO A 125 -0.06 8.02 14.50
CA PRO A 125 -1.24 7.34 15.00
C PRO A 125 -1.44 7.60 16.50
N VAL A 126 -2.68 7.85 16.89
CA VAL A 126 -3.12 7.87 18.28
C VAL A 126 -3.44 6.43 18.70
N VAL A 127 -2.88 5.98 19.82
CA VAL A 127 -3.27 4.69 20.42
C VAL A 127 -4.62 4.88 21.09
N VAL A 128 -5.62 4.13 20.63
CA VAL A 128 -6.97 4.15 21.21
C VAL A 128 -7.05 3.14 22.36
N ASP A 129 -6.44 1.97 22.18
CA ASP A 129 -6.34 0.91 23.19
C ASP A 129 -5.14 0.02 22.86
N ASP A 130 -4.39 -0.41 23.87
CA ASP A 130 -3.26 -1.33 23.76
C ASP A 130 -3.24 -2.41 24.86
N HIS A 131 -4.35 -2.60 25.57
CA HIS A 131 -4.49 -3.63 26.62
C HIS A 131 -4.73 -5.04 26.07
N PHE A 132 -4.34 -5.29 24.82
CA PHE A 132 -4.50 -6.58 24.16
C PHE A 132 -3.38 -7.56 24.56
N PRO A 133 -3.64 -8.88 24.54
CA PRO A 133 -2.60 -9.88 24.69
C PRO A 133 -1.49 -9.69 23.66
N LYS A 134 -0.23 -9.88 24.10
CA LYS A 134 0.95 -9.70 23.26
C LYS A 134 1.38 -10.99 22.57
#